data_AF-A0A931YKJ1-F1
#
_entry.id   AF-A0A931YKJ1-F1
#
_cell.length_a   1.000
_cell.length_b   1.000
_cell.length_c   1.000
_cell.angle_alpha   90.00
_cell.angle_beta   90.00
_cell.angle_gamma   90.00
#
_symmetry.space_group_name_H-M   'P 1'
#
loop_
_entity.id
_entity.type
_entity.pdbx_description
1 polymer ?
#
loop_
_entity_poly.entity_id
_entity_poly.type
_entity_poly.pdbx_seq_one_letter_code
_entity_poly.pdbx_strand_id
1 'polypeptide(L)'
;MVKVTFTFDEATVDQLRRAADRLRKPQSQVVREAIRDYAARVGKLSEEERARLLKIFDTVVPAIPRRPLRAVERELSGIRAARRQGGRRPSGRAR
;
A
#
# COMPACT_ATOMS: atom_id res chain seq x y z
N MET A 1 -30.19 -3.15 -10.57
CA MET A 1 -29.83 -3.28 -9.13
C MET A 1 -29.28 -4.68 -8.93
N VAL A 2 -28.10 -4.83 -8.33
CA VAL A 2 -27.50 -6.15 -8.06
C VAL A 2 -27.77 -6.51 -6.60
N LYS A 3 -28.30 -7.71 -6.34
CA LYS A 3 -28.53 -8.21 -4.99
C LYS A 3 -27.27 -8.92 -4.50
N VAL A 4 -26.81 -8.56 -3.31
CA VAL A 4 -25.64 -9.16 -2.66
C VAL A 4 -26.01 -9.47 -1.22
N THR A 5 -25.51 -10.58 -0.68
CA THR A 5 -25.68 -10.97 0.72
C THR A 5 -24.37 -10.72 1.46
N PHE A 6 -24.45 -10.07 2.61
CA PHE A 6 -23.32 -9.82 3.50
C PHE A 6 -23.63 -10.37 4.88
N THR A 7 -22.58 -10.79 5.59
CA THR A 7 -22.66 -11.14 7.01
C THR A 7 -22.07 -9.99 7.81
N PHE A 8 -22.83 -9.50 8.79
CA PHE A 8 -22.39 -8.47 9.73
C PHE A 8 -22.57 -9.02 11.15
N ASP A 9 -21.77 -8.53 12.08
CA ASP A 9 -22.00 -8.74 13.51
C ASP A 9 -23.25 -7.97 13.99
N GLU A 10 -23.82 -8.40 15.11
CA GLU A 10 -25.06 -7.87 15.65
C GLU A 10 -24.98 -6.36 15.92
N ALA A 11 -23.86 -5.89 16.47
CA ALA A 11 -23.65 -4.48 16.77
C ALA A 11 -23.67 -3.61 15.49
N THR A 12 -23.06 -4.08 14.40
CA THR A 12 -23.10 -3.40 13.10
C THR A 12 -24.50 -3.37 12.50
N VAL A 13 -25.27 -4.46 12.61
CA VAL A 13 -26.67 -4.50 12.14
C VAL A 13 -27.53 -3.49 12.90
N ASP A 14 -27.36 -3.40 14.21
CA ASP A 14 -28.09 -2.44 15.04
C ASP A 14 -27.68 -0.99 14.75
N GLN A 15 -26.41 -0.74 14.44
CA GLN A 15 -25.95 0.57 14.01
C GLN A 15 -26.56 0.94 12.64
N LEU A 16 -26.62 0.00 11.70
CA LEU A 16 -27.21 0.21 10.37
C LEU A 16 -28.70 0.53 10.47
N ARG A 17 -29.45 -0.21 11.30
CA ARG A 17 -30.87 0.04 11.58
C ARG A 17 -31.09 1.44 12.14
N ARG A 18 -30.37 1.80 13.22
CA ARG A 18 -30.45 3.13 13.84
C ARG A 18 -30.10 4.26 12.87
N ALA A 19 -29.09 4.06 12.03
CA ALA A 19 -28.71 5.05 11.02
C ALA A 19 -29.78 5.21 9.94
N ALA A 20 -30.35 4.12 9.45
CA ALA A 20 -31.45 4.10 8.49
C ALA A 20 -32.68 4.83 9.02
N ASP A 21 -33.08 4.55 10.27
CA ASP A 21 -34.23 5.18 10.92
C ASP A 21 -34.00 6.69 11.10
N ARG A 22 -32.83 7.07 11.61
CA ARG A 22 -32.48 8.48 11.84
C ARG A 22 -32.43 9.30 10.55
N LEU A 23 -31.89 8.70 9.47
CA LEU A 23 -31.78 9.35 8.17
C LEU A 23 -33.05 9.23 7.33
N ARG A 24 -34.06 8.47 7.80
CA ARG A 24 -35.28 8.13 7.06
C ARG A 24 -34.99 7.56 5.67
N LYS A 25 -34.02 6.64 5.59
CA LYS A 25 -33.57 6.00 4.35
C LYS A 25 -33.58 4.47 4.49
N PRO A 26 -33.82 3.72 3.41
CA PRO A 26 -33.64 2.27 3.42
C PRO A 26 -32.21 1.88 3.78
N GLN A 27 -32.02 0.76 4.49
CA GLN A 27 -30.69 0.26 4.89
C GLN A 27 -29.76 0.04 3.68
N SER A 28 -30.30 -0.42 2.55
CA SER A 28 -29.54 -0.59 1.30
C SER A 28 -28.98 0.73 0.75
N GLN A 29 -29.65 1.86 1.01
CA GLN A 29 -29.16 3.18 0.67
C GLN A 29 -28.05 3.63 1.62
N VAL A 30 -28.22 3.38 2.93
CA VAL A 30 -27.17 3.67 3.93
C VAL A 30 -25.89 2.90 3.63
N VAL A 31 -26.00 1.60 3.32
CA VAL A 31 -24.85 0.76 2.92
C VAL A 31 -24.18 1.32 1.66
N ARG A 32 -24.95 1.78 0.67
CA ARG A 32 -24.40 2.38 -0.55
C ARG A 32 -23.61 3.66 -0.25
N GLU A 33 -24.16 4.54 0.59
CA GLU A 33 -23.50 5.78 1.01
C GLU A 33 -22.22 5.47 1.80
N ALA A 34 -22.27 4.52 2.74
CA ALA A 34 -21.10 4.08 3.49
C ALA A 34 -20.00 3.50 2.59
N ILE A 35 -20.34 2.67 1.58
CA ILE A 35 -19.37 2.15 0.60
C ILE A 35 -18.75 3.28 -0.20
N ARG A 36 -19.53 4.29 -0.61
CA ARG A 36 -19.01 5.45 -1.35
C ARG A 36 -18.03 6.25 -0.50
N ASP A 37 -18.35 6.50 0.77
CA ASP A 37 -17.49 7.20 1.70
C ASP A 37 -16.22 6.41 2.00
N TYR A 38 -16.34 5.09 2.17
CA TYR A 38 -15.20 4.21 2.35
C TYR A 38 -14.30 4.20 1.10
N ALA A 39 -14.86 4.07 -0.10
CA ALA A 39 -14.09 4.13 -1.35
C ALA A 39 -13.36 5.47 -1.53
N ALA A 40 -13.99 6.58 -1.13
CA ALA A 40 -13.35 7.90 -1.13
C ALA A 40 -12.16 7.99 -0.16
N ARG A 41 -12.15 7.18 0.91
CA ARG A 41 -11.03 7.07 1.86
C ARG A 41 -9.95 6.11 1.38
N VAL A 42 -10.31 4.98 0.76
CA VAL A 42 -9.32 3.98 0.27
C VAL A 42 -8.36 4.57 -0.77
N GLY A 43 -8.80 5.57 -1.54
CA GLY A 43 -7.95 6.26 -2.53
C GLY A 43 -7.12 7.43 -1.98
N LYS A 44 -7.26 7.82 -0.72
CA LYS A 44 -6.58 8.98 -0.13
C LYS A 44 -5.69 8.53 1.02
N LEU A 45 -4.41 8.91 0.96
CA LEU A 45 -3.51 8.81 2.12
C LEU A 45 -4.17 9.53 3.30
N SER A 46 -4.11 8.93 4.48
CA SER A 46 -4.40 9.68 5.72
C SER A 46 -3.44 10.86 5.84
N GLU A 47 -3.80 11.90 6.59
CA GLU A 47 -2.89 13.03 6.80
C GLU A 47 -1.55 12.61 7.42
N GLU A 48 -1.55 11.59 8.29
CA GLU A 48 -0.34 11.02 8.87
C GLU A 48 0.53 10.32 7.81
N GLU A 49 -0.06 9.48 6.96
CA GLU A 49 0.67 8.82 5.86
C GLU A 49 1.19 9.82 4.84
N ARG A 50 0.38 10.84 4.52
CA ARG A 50 0.76 11.95 3.64
C ARG A 50 1.97 12.70 4.21
N ALA A 51 1.91 13.11 5.47
CA ALA A 51 3.01 13.81 6.14
C ALA A 51 4.29 12.96 6.19
N ARG A 52 4.14 11.65 6.48
CA ARG A 52 5.26 10.71 6.48
C ARG A 52 5.92 10.60 5.10
N LEU A 53 5.13 10.45 4.04
CA LEU A 53 5.64 10.32 2.68
C LEU A 53 6.29 11.62 2.18
N LEU A 54 5.71 12.78 2.49
CA LEU A 54 6.32 14.07 2.20
C LEU A 54 7.66 14.25 2.92
N LYS A 55 7.74 13.87 4.21
CA LYS A 55 9.00 13.89 4.95
C LYS A 55 10.08 13.03 4.29
N ILE A 56 9.72 11.84 3.82
CA ILE A 56 10.65 10.96 3.09
C ILE A 56 11.09 11.62 1.78
N PHE A 57 10.17 12.22 1.02
CA PHE A 57 10.49 12.95 -0.19
C PHE A 57 11.49 14.08 0.07
N ASP A 58 11.20 14.94 1.04
CA ASP A 58 12.04 16.08 1.42
C ASP A 58 13.41 15.65 1.96
N THR A 59 13.52 14.44 2.51
CA THR A 59 14.80 13.91 3.01
C THR A 59 15.60 13.25 1.90
N VAL A 60 14.96 12.41 1.08
CA VAL A 60 15.63 11.54 0.11
C VAL A 60 15.98 12.29 -1.16
N VAL A 61 15.08 13.10 -1.71
CA VAL A 61 15.28 13.77 -3.01
C VAL A 61 16.49 14.70 -3.00
N PRO A 62 16.68 15.57 -1.99
CA PRO A 62 17.87 16.42 -1.93
C PRO A 62 19.16 15.63 -1.71
N ALA A 63 19.08 14.46 -1.07
CA ALA A 63 20.22 13.60 -0.81
C ALA A 63 20.65 12.78 -2.05
N ILE A 64 19.91 12.81 -3.16
CA ILE A 64 20.27 12.09 -4.40
C ILE A 64 21.54 12.72 -4.98
N PRO A 65 22.66 11.97 -5.06
CA PRO A 65 23.88 12.49 -5.65
C PRO A 65 23.68 12.76 -7.15
N ARG A 66 24.12 13.93 -7.62
CA ARG A 66 24.11 14.27 -9.06
C ARG A 66 25.21 13.50 -9.79
N ARG A 67 24.91 12.24 -10.16
CA ARG A 67 25.82 11.37 -10.93
C ARG A 67 25.13 10.92 -12.23
N PRO A 68 25.86 10.82 -13.35
CA PRO A 68 25.29 10.33 -14.60
C PRO A 68 24.90 8.86 -14.47
N LEU A 69 23.77 8.47 -15.06
CA LEU A 69 23.21 7.12 -14.99
C LEU A 69 24.25 6.03 -15.32
N ARG A 70 25.06 6.26 -16.36
CA ARG A 70 26.13 5.34 -16.80
C ARG A 70 27.14 5.01 -15.69
N ALA A 71 27.43 5.96 -14.80
CA ALA A 71 28.35 5.72 -13.68
C ALA A 71 27.73 4.79 -12.64
N VAL A 72 26.43 4.97 -12.36
CA VAL A 72 25.67 4.11 -11.45
C VAL A 72 25.51 2.70 -12.03
N GLU A 73 25.25 2.57 -13.33
CA GLU A 73 25.13 1.27 -14.01
C GLU A 73 26.43 0.47 -13.95
N ARG A 74 27.59 1.11 -14.16
CA ARG A 74 28.91 0.48 -14.01
C ARG A 74 29.17 0.02 -12.59
N GLU A 75 28.79 0.81 -11.59
CA GLU A 75 28.93 0.46 -10.18
C GLU A 75 28.07 -0.77 -9.84
N LEU A 76 26.79 -0.75 -10.24
CA LEU A 76 25.87 -1.87 -10.02
C LEU A 76 26.32 -3.15 -10.75
N SER A 77 26.86 -3.05 -11.96
CA SER A 77 27.38 -4.22 -12.70
C SER A 77 28.60 -4.83 -12.01
N GLY A 78 29.51 -4.00 -11.48
CA GLY A 78 30.65 -4.43 -10.67
C GLY A 78 30.22 -5.17 -9.39
N ILE A 79 29.27 -4.63 -8.64
CA ILE A 79 28.73 -5.28 -7.43
C ILE A 79 28.10 -6.64 -7.78
N ARG A 80 27.32 -6.72 -8.86
CA ARG A 80 26.71 -7.98 -9.31
C ARG A 80 27.75 -9.00 -9.76
N ALA A 81 28.82 -8.57 -10.43
CA ALA A 81 29.91 -9.44 -10.84
C ALA A 81 30.65 -10.01 -9.61
N ALA A 82 30.99 -9.17 -8.63
CA ALA A 82 31.61 -9.58 -7.37
C ALA A 82 30.76 -10.60 -6.61
N ARG A 83 29.44 -10.39 -6.51
CA ARG A 83 28.52 -11.36 -5.89
C ARG A 83 28.52 -12.72 -6.60
N ARG A 84 28.64 -12.73 -7.93
CA ARG A 84 28.70 -13.97 -8.71
C ARG A 84 30.03 -14.72 -8.52
N GLN A 85 31.11 -14.03 -8.19
CA GLN A 85 32.44 -14.64 -7.99
C GLN A 85 32.61 -15.21 -6.57
N GLY A 86 32.00 -14.61 -5.54
CA GLY A 86 32.11 -15.06 -4.15
C GLY A 86 31.21 -16.24 -3.73
N GLY A 87 30.24 -16.64 -4.56
CA GLY A 87 29.18 -17.58 -4.17
C GLY A 87 29.36 -19.05 -4.62
N ARG A 88 30.43 -19.40 -5.34
CA ARG A 88 30.67 -20.78 -5.79
C ARG A 88 32.12 -21.19 -5.57
N ARG A 89 32.45 -21.62 -4.35
CA ARG A 89 33.49 -22.64 -4.17
C ARG A 89 32.85 -23.97 -4.59
N PRO A 90 33.35 -24.69 -5.62
CA PRO A 90 32.95 -26.07 -5.81
C PRO A 90 33.44 -26.83 -4.58
N SER A 91 32.53 -27.45 -3.84
CA SER A 91 32.86 -28.50 -2.88
C SER A 91 33.31 -29.74 -3.64
N GLY A 92 34.48 -29.65 -4.28
CA GLY A 92 35.19 -30.78 -4.87
C GLY A 92 36.12 -31.37 -3.83
N ARG A 93 35.60 -32.27 -2.99
CA ARG A 93 36.45 -33.20 -2.24
C ARG A 93 36.86 -34.28 -3.24
N ALA A 94 38.00 -34.08 -3.90
CA ALA A 94 38.70 -35.15 -4.59
C ALA A 94 39.14 -36.18 -3.54
N ARG A 95 38.65 -37.40 -3.69
CA ARG A 95 39.24 -38.62 -3.13
C ARG A 95 39.25 -39.67 -4.22
#